data_AF-A0A7L5ZEW9-F1
#
_entry.id   AF-A0A7L5ZEW9-F1
#
_cell.length_a   1.000
_cell.length_b   1.000
_cell.length_c   1.000
_cell.angle_alpha   90.00
_cell.angle_beta   90.00
_cell.angle_gamma   90.00
#
_symmetry.space_group_name_H-M   'P 1'
#
loop_
_entity.id
_entity.type
_entity.pdbx_description
1 polymer ?
#
loop_
_entity_poly.entity_id
_entity_poly.type
_entity_poly.pdbx_seq_one_letter_code
_entity_poly.pdbx_strand_id
1 'polypeptide(L)'
;MTEAGTAWPATVAGWGDRFALVAPDQRGHGRSPRFSNAQLQQILPTFVADAIGVLERHGPAVLLGRSLGGRVAAAAAVTRADLVRAPARSPTRWCAWGTRTG
;
A
#
# COMPACT_ATOMS: atom_id res chain seq x y z
N MET A 1 -14.30 -12.54 -4.92
CA MET A 1 -14.32 -11.27 -5.65
C MET A 1 -13.68 -10.22 -4.75
N THR A 2 -12.43 -9.84 -5.00
CA THR A 2 -11.75 -8.84 -4.15
C THR A 2 -10.82 -8.00 -5.01
N GLU A 3 -11.04 -6.69 -4.95
CA GLU A 3 -10.62 -5.71 -5.95
C GLU A 3 -9.15 -5.28 -5.87
N ALA A 4 -8.67 -4.77 -7.01
CA ALA A 4 -7.28 -4.47 -7.31
C ALA A 4 -6.75 -3.14 -6.79
N GLY A 5 -5.41 -2.96 -6.80
CA GLY A 5 -4.77 -1.65 -6.58
C GLY A 5 -5.06 -0.65 -7.70
N THR A 6 -5.52 -1.14 -8.85
CA THR A 6 -6.07 -0.38 -9.96
C THR A 6 -7.58 -0.18 -9.86
N ALA A 7 -8.27 -0.75 -8.87
CA ALA A 7 -9.68 -0.49 -8.58
C ALA A 7 -9.86 0.86 -7.86
N TRP A 8 -9.18 1.88 -8.38
CA TRP A 8 -9.44 3.28 -8.12
C TRP A 8 -9.80 3.97 -9.45
N PRO A 9 -11.02 3.76 -9.98
CA PRO A 9 -11.49 4.50 -11.14
C PRO A 9 -11.88 5.93 -10.71
N ALA A 10 -11.55 6.91 -11.58
CA ALA A 10 -11.81 8.35 -11.49
C ALA A 10 -10.99 9.20 -10.49
N THR A 11 -10.72 8.77 -9.25
CA THR A 11 -10.06 9.66 -8.26
C THR A 11 -8.55 9.84 -8.48
N VAL A 12 -7.86 8.80 -8.97
CA VAL A 12 -6.39 8.81 -9.19
C VAL A 12 -6.00 9.42 -10.53
N ALA A 13 -6.89 9.42 -11.53
CA ALA A 13 -6.61 9.95 -12.87
C ALA A 13 -6.34 11.47 -12.86
N GLY A 14 -6.98 12.24 -11.96
CA GLY A 14 -6.68 13.66 -11.77
C GLY A 14 -5.45 13.96 -10.90
N TRP A 15 -4.86 12.92 -10.29
CA TRP A 15 -3.74 13.03 -9.36
C TRP A 15 -2.40 12.67 -10.00
N GLY A 16 -2.40 11.84 -11.05
CA GLY A 16 -1.18 11.38 -11.72
C GLY A 16 -0.28 12.52 -12.23
N ASP A 17 -0.88 13.63 -12.68
CA ASP A 17 -0.14 14.80 -13.16
C ASP A 17 0.54 15.61 -12.04
N ARG A 18 0.16 15.38 -10.77
CA ARG A 18 0.65 16.14 -9.61
C ARG A 18 1.32 15.29 -8.54
N PHE A 19 1.16 13.96 -8.60
CA PHE A 19 1.60 13.05 -7.56
C PHE A 19 2.18 11.77 -8.15
N ALA A 20 3.32 11.32 -7.62
CA ALA A 20 3.86 10.01 -7.95
C ALA A 20 3.06 8.93 -7.22
N LEU A 21 2.43 8.04 -7.99
CA LEU A 21 1.66 6.90 -7.49
C LEU A 21 2.52 5.64 -7.48
N VAL A 22 2.56 4.94 -6.36
CA VAL A 22 3.11 3.57 -6.27
C VAL A 22 1.99 2.61 -5.91
N ALA A 23 1.73 1.62 -6.77
CA ALA A 23 0.69 0.61 -6.56
C ALA A 23 1.25 -0.81 -6.57
N PRO A 24 1.85 -1.29 -5.46
CA PRO A 24 2.44 -2.61 -5.40
C PRO A 24 1.34 -3.68 -5.30
N ASP A 25 1.61 -4.84 -5.90
CA ASP A 25 0.79 -6.04 -5.67
C ASP A 25 0.97 -6.50 -4.23
N GLN A 26 -0.10 -6.87 -3.53
CA GLN A 26 0.07 -7.48 -2.20
C GLN A 26 0.76 -8.84 -2.31
N ARG A 27 1.54 -9.21 -1.28
CA ARG A 27 2.09 -10.56 -1.14
C ARG A 27 1.01 -11.62 -1.38
N GLY A 28 1.39 -12.68 -2.10
CA GLY A 28 0.45 -13.70 -2.56
C GLY A 28 -0.27 -13.38 -3.88
N HIS A 29 -0.15 -12.17 -4.42
CA HIS A 29 -0.84 -11.73 -5.63
C HIS A 29 0.13 -11.15 -6.68
N GLY A 30 -0.32 -11.16 -7.94
CA GLY A 30 0.39 -10.54 -9.05
C GLY A 30 1.87 -10.97 -9.13
N ARG A 31 2.77 -9.98 -9.13
CA ARG A 31 4.22 -10.19 -9.20
C ARG A 31 4.91 -10.21 -7.83
N SER A 32 4.17 -10.01 -6.75
CA SER A 32 4.74 -10.05 -5.41
C SER A 32 5.01 -11.49 -4.96
N PRO A 33 6.00 -11.71 -4.07
CA PRO A 33 6.31 -13.04 -3.58
C PRO A 33 5.10 -13.75 -2.97
N ARG A 34 5.12 -15.08 -2.97
CA ARG A 34 4.15 -15.87 -2.21
C ARG A 34 4.51 -15.88 -0.72
N PHE A 35 3.56 -16.30 0.10
CA PHE A 35 3.80 -16.50 1.53
C PHE A 35 4.63 -17.77 1.76
N SER A 36 5.56 -17.70 2.72
CA SER A 36 6.10 -18.90 3.36
C SER A 36 5.15 -19.41 4.46
N ASN A 37 5.31 -20.67 4.87
CA ASN A 37 4.50 -21.27 5.94
C ASN A 37 4.57 -20.49 7.25
N ALA A 38 5.73 -19.97 7.62
CA ALA A 38 5.88 -19.12 8.81
C ALA A 38 5.09 -17.82 8.69
N GLN A 39 5.11 -17.19 7.51
CA GLN A 39 4.35 -15.95 7.28
C GLN A 39 2.84 -16.19 7.22
N LEU A 40 2.38 -17.38 6.83
CA LEU A 40 0.96 -17.75 6.91
C LEU A 40 0.43 -17.77 8.36
N GLN A 41 1.30 -17.98 9.35
CA GLN A 41 0.92 -17.88 10.76
C GLN A 41 0.85 -16.43 11.26
N GLN A 42 1.43 -15.49 10.51
CA GLN A 42 1.54 -14.08 10.87
C GLN A 42 1.17 -13.17 9.69
N ILE A 43 0.00 -13.42 9.10
CA ILE A 43 -0.42 -12.79 7.85
C ILE A 43 -0.48 -11.26 7.96
N LEU A 44 -1.19 -10.72 8.96
CA LEU A 44 -1.32 -9.26 9.12
C LEU A 44 0.04 -8.59 9.38
N PRO A 45 0.86 -9.05 10.36
CA PRO A 45 2.19 -8.49 10.58
C PRO A 45 3.07 -8.54 9.33
N THR A 46 2.98 -9.62 8.55
CA THR A 46 3.72 -9.74 7.28
C THR A 46 3.30 -8.66 6.29
N PHE A 47 2.00 -8.41 6.11
CA PHE A 47 1.53 -7.36 5.22
C PHE A 47 1.94 -5.95 5.69
N VAL A 48 1.97 -5.71 7.00
CA VAL A 48 2.44 -4.43 7.56
C VAL A 48 3.93 -4.23 7.30
N ALA A 49 4.74 -5.27 7.49
CA ALA A 49 6.17 -5.23 7.17
C ALA A 49 6.41 -4.96 5.67
N ASP A 50 5.60 -5.55 4.79
CA ASP A 50 5.67 -5.28 3.35
C ASP A 50 5.37 -3.82 3.01
N ALA A 51 4.31 -3.25 3.63
CA ALA A 51 3.94 -1.86 3.42
C ALA A 51 5.04 -0.90 3.90
N ILE A 52 5.64 -1.17 5.06
CA ILE A 52 6.78 -0.41 5.57
C ILE A 52 7.97 -0.53 4.62
N GLY A 53 8.32 -1.73 4.16
CA GLY A 53 9.46 -1.92 3.25
C GLY A 53 9.31 -1.18 1.92
N VAL A 54 8.08 -1.04 1.41
CA VAL A 54 7.80 -0.19 0.23
C VAL A 54 8.01 1.29 0.56
N LEU A 55 7.53 1.76 1.72
CA LEU A 55 7.75 3.14 2.15
C LEU A 55 9.24 3.45 2.39
N GLU A 56 10.00 2.52 2.95
CA GLU A 56 11.45 2.69 3.14
C GLU A 56 12.18 2.81 1.80
N ARG A 57 11.78 2.03 0.80
CA ARG A 57 12.37 2.07 -0.54
C ARG A 57 12.04 3.35 -1.30
N HIS A 58 10.82 3.86 -1.17
CA HIS A 58 10.31 4.97 -1.99
C HIS A 58 10.21 6.31 -1.25
N GLY A 59 10.46 6.30 0.06
CA GLY A 59 10.34 7.43 0.96
C GLY A 59 8.93 7.60 1.55
N PRO A 60 8.78 8.50 2.54
CA PRO A 60 7.51 8.70 3.24
C PRO A 60 6.38 9.17 2.32
N ALA A 61 5.20 8.56 2.46
CA ALA A 61 4.07 8.76 1.55
C ALA A 61 2.72 8.74 2.27
N VAL A 62 1.67 9.21 1.60
CA VAL A 62 0.29 8.98 2.04
C VAL A 62 -0.10 7.54 1.66
N LEU A 63 -0.53 6.75 2.63
CA LEU A 63 -1.01 5.38 2.41
C LEU A 63 -2.51 5.36 2.19
N LEU A 64 -2.95 4.71 1.11
CA LEU A 64 -4.35 4.41 0.85
C LEU A 64 -4.56 2.90 0.76
N GLY A 65 -5.59 2.40 1.43
CA GLY A 65 -5.96 0.99 1.39
C GLY A 65 -7.43 0.74 1.69
N ARG A 66 -8.01 -0.23 0.97
CA ARG A 66 -9.39 -0.69 1.17
C ARG A 66 -9.39 -1.99 1.95
N SER A 67 -10.36 -2.17 2.87
CA SER A 67 -10.52 -3.40 3.65
C SER A 67 -9.22 -3.79 4.38
N LEU A 68 -8.62 -4.95 4.06
CA LEU A 68 -7.32 -5.37 4.60
C LEU A 68 -6.24 -4.31 4.39
N GLY A 69 -6.21 -3.65 3.23
CA GLY A 69 -5.26 -2.58 2.95
C GLY A 69 -5.42 -1.38 3.90
N GLY A 70 -6.64 -1.08 4.34
CA GLY A 70 -6.90 -0.01 5.31
C GLY A 70 -6.36 -0.36 6.70
N ARG A 71 -6.53 -1.62 7.13
CA ARG A 71 -5.96 -2.14 8.38
C ARG A 71 -4.43 -2.12 8.35
N VAL A 72 -3.84 -2.51 7.22
CA VAL A 72 -2.39 -2.49 7.00
C VAL A 72 -1.86 -1.05 7.01
N ALA A 73 -2.55 -0.12 6.34
CA ALA A 73 -2.17 1.29 6.33
C ALA A 73 -2.20 1.92 7.73
N ALA A 74 -3.27 1.68 8.49
CA ALA A 74 -3.38 2.17 9.87
C ALA A 74 -2.30 1.58 10.77
N ALA A 75 -2.07 0.27 10.69
CA ALA A 75 -1.02 -0.38 11.48
C ALA A 75 0.38 0.14 11.10
N ALA A 76 0.69 0.30 9.81
CA ALA A 76 1.96 0.87 9.36
C ALA A 76 2.16 2.31 9.87
N ALA A 77 1.10 3.13 9.89
CA ALA A 77 1.15 4.49 10.42
C ALA A 77 1.45 4.53 11.93
N VAL A 78 0.94 3.56 12.70
CA VAL A 78 1.24 3.43 14.13
C VAL A 78 2.67 2.91 14.34
N THR A 79 3.09 1.91 13.57
CA THR A 79 4.41 1.28 13.72
C THR A 79 5.56 2.17 13.25
N ARG A 80 5.36 2.95 12.18
CA ARG A 80 6.37 3.82 11.54
C ARG A 80 5.76 5.14 11.10
N ALA A 81 5.33 5.93 12.07
CA ALA A 81 4.72 7.25 11.83
C ALA A 81 5.63 8.20 11.02
N ASP A 82 6.96 8.03 11.12
CA ASP A 82 7.95 8.79 10.35
C ASP A 82 7.86 8.55 8.82
N LEU A 83 7.30 7.41 8.41
CA LEU A 83 7.16 7.03 7.00
C LEU A 83 5.77 7.32 6.42
N VAL A 84 4.79 7.70 7.25
CA VAL A 84 3.42 7.97 6.79
C VAL A 84 3.11 9.45 6.88
N ARG A 85 2.77 10.04 5.74
CA ARG A 85 2.41 11.46 5.66
C ARG A 85 0.92 11.65 5.81
N ALA A 86 0.52 12.71 6.50
CA ALA A 86 -0.85 13.20 6.46
C ALA A 86 -1.15 13.74 5.05
N PRO A 87 -2.40 13.58 4.55
CA PRO A 87 -2.83 14.22 3.31
C PRO A 87 -2.94 15.73 3.55
N ALA A 88 -1.82 16.45 3.41
CA ALA A 88 -1.80 17.91 3.36
C ALA A 88 -1.57 18.38 1.92
N ARG A 89 -2.11 19.57 1.59
CA ARG A 89 -2.19 20.21 0.26
C ARG A 89 -0.83 20.64 -0.32
N SER A 90 0.19 19.77 -0.29
CA SER A 90 1.54 19.97 -0.85
C SER A 90 1.94 18.75 -1.69
N PRO A 91 2.91 18.86 -2.63
CA PRO A 91 3.23 17.79 -3.58
C PRO A 91 3.82 16.59 -2.83
N THR A 92 2.94 15.71 -2.38
CA THR A 92 3.25 14.57 -1.54
C THR A 92 3.12 13.30 -2.36
N ARG A 93 4.04 12.36 -2.26
CA ARG A 93 3.94 11.08 -2.97
C ARG A 93 2.84 10.22 -2.32
N TRP A 94 2.06 9.50 -3.14
CA TRP A 94 0.98 8.63 -2.67
C TRP A 94 1.29 7.18 -3.03
N CYS A 95 1.12 6.28 -2.05
CA CYS A 95 1.26 4.84 -2.25
C CYS A 95 -0.10 4.20 -2.03
N ALA A 96 -0.66 3.58 -3.09
CA ALA A 96 -1.95 2.90 -3.06
C ALA A 96 -1.73 1.38 -3.03
N TRP A 97 -2.23 0.70 -1.99
CA TRP A 97 -1.95 -0.72 -1.79
C TRP A 97 -3.11 -1.59 -2.31
N GLY A 98 -2.88 -2.51 -3.26
CA GLY A 98 -3.92 -3.44 -3.76
C GLY A 98 -3.39 -4.60 -4.64
N THR A 99 -4.26 -5.46 -5.18
CA THR A 99 -3.88 -6.77 -5.79
C THR A 99 -4.12 -6.84 -7.31
N ARG A 100 -3.21 -7.33 -8.15
CA ARG A 100 -3.51 -7.64 -9.58
C ARG A 100 -4.22 -8.99 -9.74
N THR A 101 -5.36 -9.02 -10.44
CA THR A 101 -5.89 -10.24 -11.08
C THR A 101 -5.61 -10.17 -12.57
N GLY A 102 -5.02 -11.24 -13.11
CA GLY A 102 -5.06 -11.51 -14.55
C GLY A 102 -6.43 -11.99 -14.98
#